data_AF-A0A7C6FLK6-F1
#
_entry.id   AF-A0A7C6FLK6-F1
#
_cell.length_a   1.000
_cell.length_b   1.000
_cell.length_c   1.000
_cell.angle_alpha   90.00
_cell.angle_beta   90.00
_cell.angle_gamma   90.00
#
_symmetry.space_group_name_H-M   'P 1'
#
loop_
_entity.id
_entity.type
_entity.pdbx_description
1 polymer ?
#
loop_
_entity_poly.entity_id
_entity_poly.type
_entity_poly.pdbx_seq_one_letter_code
_entity_poly.pdbx_strand_id
1 'polypeptide(L)'
;MLHLYQSLFFEILSIYRKFSSDPHIGIFALGLFSAIIAFFFITIISVIEFYFYDSEYTNESVFLLGCIGVAYLGNTFLFLFNRGRQEELFEQYQRRRSLARTIIVVVFVVSVFSSAIWIATKFRERNMAQMELVEQASRTNK
;
A
#
# COMPACT_ATOMS: atom_id res chain seq x y z
N MET A 1 -0.24 -0.55 22.45
CA MET A 1 -0.31 -1.53 21.34
C MET A 1 0.57 -1.03 20.21
N LEU A 2 1.29 -1.91 19.51
CA LEU A 2 1.95 -1.53 18.25
C LEU A 2 0.90 -1.38 17.15
N HIS A 3 0.99 -0.31 16.36
CA HIS A 3 0.09 -0.11 15.23
C HIS A 3 0.39 -1.11 14.09
N LEU A 4 -0.58 -1.35 13.22
CA LEU A 4 -0.45 -2.30 12.11
C LEU A 4 0.72 -1.96 11.18
N TYR A 5 0.91 -0.69 10.84
CA TYR A 5 2.03 -0.24 9.99
C TYR A 5 3.40 -0.47 10.64
N GLN A 6 3.51 -0.27 11.96
CA GLN A 6 4.74 -0.55 12.71
C GLN A 6 5.03 -2.06 12.71
N SER A 7 3.98 -2.88 12.86
CA SER A 7 4.09 -4.34 12.79
C SER A 7 4.53 -4.80 11.39
N LEU A 8 4.01 -4.17 10.33
CA LEU A 8 4.43 -4.41 8.95
C LEU A 8 5.94 -4.12 8.77
N PHE A 9 6.38 -2.92 9.17
CA PHE A 9 7.77 -2.49 9.08
C PHE A 9 8.71 -3.40 9.88
N PHE A 10 8.34 -3.73 11.12
CA PHE A 10 9.16 -4.60 11.97
C PHE A 10 9.17 -6.04 11.52
N GLU A 11 8.11 -6.53 10.88
CA GLU A 11 8.12 -7.88 10.34
C GLU A 11 9.05 -7.98 9.13
N ILE A 12 9.00 -6.99 8.23
CA ILE A 12 9.98 -6.82 7.15
C ILE A 12 11.39 -6.81 7.75
N LEU A 13 11.66 -5.91 8.69
CA LEU A 13 12.98 -5.78 9.33
C LEU A 13 13.43 -7.08 10.01
N SER A 14 12.50 -7.83 10.63
CA SER A 14 12.81 -9.10 11.30
C SER A 14 13.23 -10.20 10.35
N ILE A 15 12.59 -10.26 9.16
CA ILE A 15 12.94 -11.22 8.11
C ILE A 15 14.33 -10.88 7.61
N TYR A 16 14.60 -9.63 7.28
CA TYR A 16 15.89 -9.22 6.75
C TYR A 16 17.04 -9.42 7.74
N ARG A 17 16.88 -9.03 9.02
CA ARG A 17 17.89 -9.27 10.07
C ARG A 17 18.19 -10.76 10.30
N LYS A 18 17.29 -11.68 9.91
CA LYS A 18 17.55 -13.12 9.96
C LYS A 18 18.49 -13.59 8.83
N PHE A 19 18.51 -12.90 7.69
CA PHE A 19 19.26 -13.29 6.50
C PHE A 19 20.52 -12.45 6.25
N SER A 20 20.65 -11.29 6.89
CA SER A 20 21.83 -10.42 6.74
C SER A 20 22.09 -9.61 8.01
N SER A 21 23.38 -9.46 8.34
CA SER A 21 23.89 -8.64 9.45
C SER A 21 24.28 -7.23 9.01
N ASP A 22 23.93 -6.83 7.79
CA ASP A 22 24.35 -5.57 7.18
C ASP A 22 23.81 -4.35 7.97
N PRO A 23 24.67 -3.38 8.34
CA PRO A 23 24.23 -2.15 8.99
C PRO A 23 23.24 -1.31 8.16
N HIS A 24 23.22 -1.47 6.83
CA HIS A 24 22.32 -0.76 5.92
C HIS A 24 20.95 -1.42 5.74
N ILE A 25 20.69 -2.53 6.43
CA ILE A 25 19.44 -3.29 6.28
C ILE A 25 18.17 -2.49 6.61
N GLY A 26 18.30 -1.47 7.45
CA GLY A 26 17.22 -0.52 7.75
C GLY A 26 16.79 0.31 6.54
N ILE A 27 17.72 0.66 5.63
CA ILE A 27 17.43 1.38 4.39
C ILE A 27 16.63 0.49 3.44
N PHE A 28 17.00 -0.78 3.34
CA PHE A 28 16.28 -1.74 2.52
C PHE A 28 14.85 -1.98 3.05
N ALA A 29 14.72 -2.21 4.36
CA ALA A 29 13.42 -2.38 5.02
C ALA A 29 12.52 -1.15 4.84
N LEU A 30 13.09 0.05 4.92
CA LEU A 30 12.41 1.31 4.63
C LEU A 30 11.94 1.37 3.17
N GLY A 31 12.79 0.98 2.22
CA GLY A 31 12.46 0.94 0.79
C GLY A 31 11.30 0.00 0.48
N LEU A 32 11.36 -1.25 0.95
CA LEU A 32 10.30 -2.22 0.73
C LEU A 32 8.98 -1.80 1.41
N PHE A 33 9.06 -1.30 2.64
CA PHE A 33 7.90 -0.78 3.35
C PHE A 33 7.26 0.39 2.59
N SER A 34 8.06 1.33 2.08
CA SER A 34 7.59 2.47 1.29
C SER A 34 6.90 2.01 0.00
N ALA A 35 7.44 0.99 -0.67
CA ALA A 35 6.82 0.41 -1.87
C ALA A 35 5.44 -0.20 -1.55
N ILE A 36 5.33 -1.00 -0.48
CA ILE A 36 4.05 -1.61 -0.07
C ILE A 36 2.99 -0.53 0.22
N ILE A 37 3.36 0.53 0.93
CA ILE A 37 2.47 1.65 1.23
C ILE A 37 2.06 2.38 -0.06
N ALA A 38 2.98 2.64 -0.99
CA ALA A 38 2.68 3.26 -2.28
C ALA A 38 1.68 2.42 -3.09
N PHE A 39 1.90 1.11 -3.21
CA PHE A 39 0.96 0.20 -3.88
C PHE A 39 -0.42 0.17 -3.22
N PHE A 40 -0.48 0.23 -1.88
CA PHE A 40 -1.74 0.31 -1.14
C PHE A 40 -2.53 1.58 -1.49
N PHE A 41 -1.87 2.74 -1.52
CA PHE A 41 -2.54 4.00 -1.89
C PHE A 41 -2.99 4.01 -3.35
N ILE A 42 -2.15 3.57 -4.28
CA ILE A 42 -2.53 3.43 -5.70
C ILE A 42 -3.76 2.54 -5.82
N THR A 43 -3.77 1.40 -5.12
CA THR A 43 -4.90 0.46 -5.10
C THR A 43 -6.18 1.14 -4.60
N ILE A 44 -6.12 1.88 -3.49
CA ILE A 44 -7.28 2.60 -2.95
C ILE A 44 -7.79 3.65 -3.94
N ILE A 45 -6.89 4.50 -4.45
CA ILE A 45 -7.26 5.57 -5.38
C ILE A 45 -7.89 4.99 -6.64
N SER A 46 -7.29 3.95 -7.24
CA SER A 46 -7.85 3.32 -8.42
C SER A 46 -9.17 2.59 -8.18
N VAL A 47 -9.38 1.99 -7.00
CA VAL A 47 -10.69 1.41 -6.64
C VAL A 47 -11.73 2.52 -6.51
N ILE A 48 -11.40 3.62 -5.84
CA ILE A 48 -12.28 4.78 -5.72
C ILE A 48 -12.61 5.31 -7.12
N GLU A 49 -11.61 5.56 -7.97
CA GLU A 49 -11.84 5.99 -9.35
C GLU A 49 -12.68 4.99 -10.14
N PHE A 50 -12.47 3.69 -9.99
CA PHE A 50 -13.24 2.67 -10.73
C PHE A 50 -14.72 2.64 -10.34
N TYR A 51 -15.03 2.73 -9.04
CA TYR A 51 -16.42 2.65 -8.56
C TYR A 51 -17.16 3.99 -8.58
N PHE A 52 -16.45 5.12 -8.44
CA PHE A 52 -17.06 6.45 -8.35
C PHE A 52 -16.99 7.27 -9.65
N TYR A 53 -16.45 6.71 -10.74
CA TYR A 53 -16.40 7.40 -12.04
C TYR A 53 -17.78 7.78 -12.62
N ASP A 54 -18.85 7.15 -12.14
CA ASP A 54 -20.20 7.26 -12.72
C ASP A 54 -21.27 7.69 -11.70
N SER A 55 -20.87 8.03 -10.47
CA SER A 55 -21.80 8.37 -9.39
C SER A 55 -21.53 9.76 -8.84
N GLU A 56 -22.59 10.56 -8.63
CA GLU A 56 -22.60 11.88 -7.95
C GLU A 56 -22.18 11.83 -6.46
N TYR A 57 -21.37 10.86 -6.06
CA TYR A 57 -20.83 10.80 -4.72
C TYR A 57 -19.88 11.97 -4.49
N THR A 58 -20.31 12.85 -3.60
CA THR A 58 -19.74 14.15 -3.26
C THR A 58 -18.25 14.10 -2.96
N ASN A 59 -17.54 15.07 -3.55
CA ASN A 59 -16.11 15.39 -3.40
C ASN A 59 -15.61 15.37 -1.94
N GLU A 60 -16.50 15.60 -0.96
CA GLU A 60 -16.19 15.60 0.47
C GLU A 60 -15.74 14.23 1.03
N SER A 61 -16.32 13.12 0.59
CA SER A 61 -15.95 11.78 1.08
C SER A 61 -14.54 11.38 0.63
N VAL A 62 -14.19 11.73 -0.62
CA VAL A 62 -12.86 11.55 -1.19
C VAL A 62 -11.85 12.46 -0.50
N PHE A 63 -12.23 13.71 -0.23
CA PHE A 63 -11.40 14.65 0.52
C PHE A 63 -11.09 14.16 1.94
N LEU A 64 -12.09 13.66 2.68
CA LEU A 64 -11.91 13.13 4.02
C LEU A 64 -10.97 11.90 4.04
N LEU A 65 -11.15 10.98 3.09
CA LEU A 65 -10.25 9.83 2.88
C LEU A 65 -8.81 10.30 2.59
N GLY A 66 -8.66 11.33 1.76
CA GLY A 66 -7.37 11.98 1.49
C GLY A 66 -6.72 12.55 2.75
N CYS A 67 -7.47 13.31 3.55
CA CYS A 67 -6.98 13.89 4.80
C CYS A 67 -6.54 12.82 5.82
N ILE A 68 -7.33 11.76 6.00
CA ILE A 68 -6.99 10.63 6.88
C ILE A 68 -5.72 9.93 6.37
N GLY A 69 -5.62 9.72 5.06
CA GLY A 69 -4.43 9.15 4.41
C GLY A 69 -3.17 9.96 4.66
N VAL A 70 -3.24 11.28 4.47
CA VAL A 70 -2.11 12.21 4.71
C VAL A 70 -1.70 12.23 6.18
N ALA A 71 -2.64 12.25 7.13
CA ALA A 71 -2.33 12.19 8.55
C ALA A 71 -1.63 10.87 8.93
N TYR A 72 -2.07 9.74 8.36
CA TYR A 72 -1.48 8.44 8.60
C TYR A 72 -0.06 8.33 7.99
N LEU A 73 0.15 8.91 6.80
CA LEU A 73 1.45 9.03 6.17
C LEU A 73 2.40 9.89 7.01
N GLY A 74 1.95 11.04 7.50
CA GLY A 74 2.75 11.92 8.37
C GLY A 74 3.23 11.21 9.63
N ASN A 75 2.33 10.48 10.32
CA ASN A 75 2.69 9.69 11.50
C ASN A 75 3.69 8.56 11.16
N THR A 76 3.51 7.95 10.00
CA THR A 76 4.42 6.91 9.51
C THR A 76 5.82 7.49 9.22
N PHE A 77 5.92 8.65 8.57
CA PHE A 77 7.20 9.32 8.34
C PHE A 77 7.91 9.70 9.65
N LEU A 78 7.19 10.27 10.62
CA LEU A 78 7.76 10.60 11.93
C LEU A 78 8.34 9.37 12.64
N PHE A 79 7.67 8.23 12.52
CA PHE A 79 8.19 6.95 13.01
C PHE A 79 9.41 6.47 12.22
N LEU A 80 9.39 6.55 10.88
CA LEU A 80 10.47 6.07 10.00
C LEU A 80 11.77 6.88 10.10
N PHE A 81 11.70 8.16 10.47
CA PHE A 81 12.89 9.00 10.65
C PHE A 81 13.45 9.03 12.07
N ASN A 82 12.74 8.48 13.06
CA ASN A 82 13.20 8.42 14.45
C ASN A 82 13.86 7.07 14.78
N ARG A 83 15.15 6.93 14.43
CA ARG A 83 15.92 5.68 14.63
C ARG A 83 15.96 5.20 16.07
N GLY A 84 16.15 6.10 17.05
CA GLY A 84 16.19 5.71 18.47
C GLY A 84 14.88 5.09 18.94
N ARG A 85 13.74 5.66 18.51
CA ARG A 85 12.41 5.11 18.81
C ARG A 85 12.13 3.79 18.09
N GLN A 86 12.74 3.55 16.92
CA GLN A 86 12.57 2.28 16.19
C GLN A 86 13.24 1.11 16.91
N GLU A 87 14.46 1.30 17.44
CA GLU A 87 15.19 0.23 18.12
C GLU A 87 14.47 -0.22 19.39
N GLU A 88 14.03 0.73 20.21
CA GLU A 88 13.25 0.45 21.43
C GLU A 88 11.95 -0.32 21.11
N LEU A 89 11.21 0.14 20.10
CA LEU A 89 9.96 -0.49 19.68
C LEU A 89 10.19 -1.84 18.99
N PHE A 90 11.32 -2.05 18.32
CA PHE A 90 11.67 -3.32 17.69
C PHE A 90 11.95 -4.41 18.73
N GLU A 91 12.65 -4.09 19.83
CA GLU A 91 12.82 -5.04 20.92
C GLU A 91 11.48 -5.44 21.54
N GLN A 92 10.61 -4.45 21.80
CA GLN A 92 9.27 -4.70 22.30
C GLN A 92 8.45 -5.57 21.33
N TYR A 93 8.61 -5.32 20.03
CA TYR A 93 7.98 -6.10 18.97
C TYR A 93 8.45 -7.56 19.00
N GLN A 94 9.76 -7.82 19.05
CA GLN A 94 10.31 -9.18 19.09
C GLN A 94 9.80 -9.96 20.30
N ARG A 95 9.74 -9.34 21.48
CA ARG A 95 9.22 -9.97 22.70
C ARG A 95 7.73 -10.33 22.64
N ARG A 96 6.95 -9.60 21.82
CA ARG A 96 5.50 -9.77 21.69
C ARG A 96 5.08 -10.37 20.34
N ARG A 97 6.04 -10.82 19.54
CA ARG A 97 5.79 -11.37 18.20
C ARG A 97 5.02 -12.67 18.36
N SER A 98 3.93 -12.80 17.60
CA SER A 98 3.12 -14.01 17.55
C SER A 98 2.89 -14.43 16.11
N LEU A 99 2.73 -15.73 15.90
CA LEU A 99 2.47 -16.32 14.59
C LEU A 99 1.22 -15.72 13.92
N ALA A 100 0.18 -15.42 14.70
CA ALA A 100 -1.03 -14.75 14.21
C ALA A 100 -0.72 -13.37 13.61
N ARG A 101 0.15 -12.57 14.25
CA ARG A 101 0.52 -11.24 13.73
C ARG A 101 1.31 -11.35 12.43
N THR A 102 2.23 -12.31 12.35
CA THR A 102 2.97 -12.60 11.12
C THR A 102 2.02 -12.96 9.98
N ILE A 103 1.04 -13.83 10.23
CA ILE A 103 0.03 -14.20 9.23
C ILE A 103 -0.75 -12.97 8.77
N ILE A 104 -1.22 -12.12 9.68
CA ILE A 104 -1.97 -10.90 9.32
C ILE A 104 -1.13 -9.99 8.42
N VAL A 105 0.15 -9.79 8.74
CA VAL A 105 1.07 -8.99 7.92
C VAL A 105 1.26 -9.61 6.54
N VAL A 106 1.50 -10.92 6.45
CA VAL A 106 1.70 -11.61 5.17
C VAL A 106 0.43 -11.54 4.31
N VAL A 107 -0.73 -11.82 4.90
CA VAL A 107 -2.04 -11.71 4.21
C VAL A 107 -2.24 -10.29 3.71
N PHE A 108 -2.00 -9.28 4.53
CA PHE A 108 -2.10 -7.88 4.12
C PHE A 108 -1.20 -7.57 2.91
N VAL A 109 0.09 -7.94 2.96
CA VAL A 109 1.03 -7.69 1.86
C VAL A 109 0.56 -8.37 0.57
N VAL A 110 0.18 -9.65 0.64
CA VAL A 110 -0.31 -10.40 -0.52
C VAL A 110 -1.57 -9.75 -1.08
N SER A 111 -2.54 -9.39 -0.23
CA SER A 111 -3.76 -8.70 -0.65
C SER A 111 -3.46 -7.38 -1.38
N VAL A 112 -2.53 -6.56 -0.87
CA VAL A 112 -2.13 -5.29 -1.53
C VAL A 112 -1.62 -5.56 -2.95
N PHE A 113 -0.70 -6.51 -3.12
CA PHE A 113 -0.15 -6.82 -4.44
C PHE A 113 -1.18 -7.45 -5.38
N SER A 114 -1.99 -8.40 -4.90
CA SER A 114 -3.04 -9.03 -5.70
C SER A 114 -4.08 -8.00 -6.16
N SER A 115 -4.49 -7.09 -5.29
CA SER A 115 -5.43 -6.02 -5.64
C SER A 115 -4.82 -5.04 -6.64
N ALA A 116 -3.55 -4.65 -6.49
CA ALA A 116 -2.87 -3.79 -7.46
C ALA A 116 -2.81 -4.42 -8.86
N ILE A 117 -2.48 -5.72 -8.95
CA ILE A 117 -2.46 -6.46 -10.22
C ILE A 117 -3.85 -6.53 -10.84
N TRP A 118 -4.88 -6.84 -10.03
CA TRP A 118 -6.26 -6.92 -10.51
C TRP A 118 -6.75 -5.59 -11.09
N ILE A 119 -6.48 -4.49 -10.40
CA ILE A 119 -6.80 -3.13 -10.85
C ILE A 119 -6.10 -2.80 -12.17
N ALA A 120 -4.79 -3.06 -12.27
CA ALA A 120 -4.04 -2.82 -13.49
C ALA A 120 -4.64 -3.59 -14.69
N THR A 121 -5.12 -4.82 -14.42
CA THR A 121 -5.78 -5.65 -15.43
C THR A 121 -7.13 -5.03 -15.85
N LYS A 122 -7.97 -4.60 -14.90
CA LYS A 122 -9.25 -3.94 -15.21
C LYS A 122 -9.09 -2.62 -15.96
N PHE A 123 -8.09 -1.82 -15.60
CA PHE A 123 -7.79 -0.58 -16.30
C PHE A 123 -7.36 -0.84 -17.75
N ARG A 124 -6.55 -1.88 -17.98
CA ARG A 124 -6.15 -2.31 -19.32
C ARG A 124 -7.35 -2.79 -20.16
N GLU A 125 -8.22 -3.64 -19.60
CA GLU A 125 -9.44 -4.10 -20.27
C GLU A 125 -10.32 -2.93 -20.71
N ARG A 126 -10.54 -1.94 -19.83
CA ARG A 126 -11.32 -0.74 -20.14
C ARG A 126 -10.70 0.10 -21.26
N ASN A 127 -9.38 0.30 -21.24
CA ASN A 127 -8.68 1.07 -22.27
C ASN A 127 -8.76 0.40 -23.64
N MET A 128 -8.65 -0.93 -23.71
CA MET A 128 -8.80 -1.67 -24.97
C MET A 128 -10.23 -1.55 -25.51
N ALA A 129 -11.25 -1.69 -24.65
CA ALA A 129 -12.65 -1.53 -25.05
C ALA A 129 -12.96 -0.11 -25.59
N GLN A 130 -12.39 0.94 -24.98
CA GLN A 130 -12.56 2.31 -25.48
C GLN A 130 -11.89 2.52 -26.85
N MET A 131 -10.71 1.94 -27.08
CA MET A 131 -10.04 2.01 -28.38
C MET A 131 -10.85 1.32 -29.49
N GLU A 132 -11.42 0.16 -29.21
CA GLU A 132 -12.28 -0.57 -30.16
C GLU A 132 -13.54 0.22 -30.53
N LEU A 133 -14.19 0.87 -29.54
CA LEU A 133 -15.37 1.72 -29.79
C LEU A 133 -15.04 2.93 -30.68
N VAL A 134 -13.90 3.59 -30.45
CA VAL A 134 -13.44 4.70 -31.28
C VAL A 134 -13.12 4.24 -32.71
N GLU A 135 -12.48 3.09 -32.86
CA GLU A 135 -12.18 2.52 -34.17
C GLU A 135 -13.44 2.15 -34.94
N GLN A 136 -14.42 1.51 -34.29
CA GLN A 136 -15.72 1.19 -34.90
C GLN A 136 -16.45 2.47 -35.34
N ALA A 137 -16.54 3.49 -34.48
CA ALA A 137 -17.18 4.77 -34.80
C ALA A 137 -16.49 5.49 -35.98
N SER A 138 -15.18 5.33 -36.15
CA SER A 138 -14.44 5.90 -37.29
C SER A 138 -14.73 5.16 -38.61
N ARG A 139 -15.09 3.88 -38.55
CA ARG A 139 -15.41 3.05 -39.73
C ARG A 139 -16.85 3.25 -40.20
N THR A 140 -17.80 3.50 -39.29
CA THR A 140 -19.20 3.80 -39.64
C THR A 140 -19.43 5.21 -40.17
N ASN A 141 -18.53 6.15 -39.91
CA ASN A 141 -18.60 7.53 -40.42
C ASN A 141 -17.86 7.74 -41.76
N LYS A 142 -17.36 6.67 -42.39
CA LYS A 142 -16.79 6.67 -43.76
C LYS A 142 -17.73 5.98 -44.71
#